data_AF-A0A7J7V4N6-F1
#
_entry.id   AF-A0A7J7V4N6-F1
#
_cell.length_a   1.000
_cell.length_b   1.000
_cell.length_c   1.000
_cell.angle_alpha   90.00
_cell.angle_beta   90.00
_cell.angle_gamma   90.00
#
_symmetry.space_group_name_H-M   'P 1'
#
loop_
_entity.id
_entity.type
_entity.pdbx_description
1 polymer ?
#
loop_
_entity_poly.entity_id
_entity_poly.type
_entity_poly.pdbx_seq_one_letter_code
_entity_poly.pdbx_strand_id
1 'polypeptide(L)'
;MAAAPPPPSCCLVALPPHAKDGLVVFGKNSARPRDEVQEVVYFPAADHEPESKVECTYISVDQVPKTHAIVISRPAWLWGAEMGANDQG
;
A
#
# COMPACT_ATOMS: atom_id res chain seq x y z
N MET A 1 -27.33 -7.46 -18.63
CA MET A 1 -27.36 -8.17 -17.34
C MET A 1 -26.59 -7.32 -16.35
N ALA A 2 -27.13 -7.05 -15.15
CA ALA A 2 -26.35 -6.36 -14.12
C ALA A 2 -25.21 -7.26 -13.65
N ALA A 3 -24.00 -6.72 -13.50
CA ALA A 3 -22.86 -7.47 -12.99
C ALA A 3 -23.14 -7.94 -11.55
N ALA A 4 -22.73 -9.17 -11.21
CA ALA A 4 -22.78 -9.64 -9.83
C ALA A 4 -21.99 -8.69 -8.91
N PRO A 5 -22.44 -8.47 -7.66
CA PRO A 5 -21.73 -7.60 -6.73
C PRO A 5 -20.29 -8.12 -6.50
N PRO A 6 -19.31 -7.24 -6.29
CA PRO A 6 -17.94 -7.67 -6.03
C PRO A 6 -17.88 -8.52 -4.75
N PRO A 7 -17.02 -9.55 -4.70
CA PRO A 7 -16.81 -10.34 -3.49
C PRO A 7 -16.31 -9.45 -2.35
N PRO A 8 -16.49 -9.80 -1.07
CA PRO A 8 -15.97 -9.00 0.04
C PRO A 8 -14.44 -8.99 0.04
N SER A 9 -13.85 -7.88 0.50
CA SER A 9 -12.41 -7.82 0.76
C SER A 9 -12.03 -8.80 1.87
N CYS A 10 -10.85 -9.40 1.78
CA CYS A 10 -10.32 -10.29 2.82
C CYS A 10 -8.85 -9.98 3.12
N CYS A 11 -8.41 -10.37 4.32
CA CYS A 11 -7.01 -10.30 4.73
C CYS A 11 -6.53 -11.66 5.24
N LEU A 12 -5.24 -11.89 5.08
CA LEU A 12 -4.49 -13.01 5.61
C LEU A 12 -3.33 -12.45 6.45
N VAL A 13 -3.17 -12.99 7.64
CA VAL A 13 -1.99 -12.75 8.48
C VAL A 13 -1.50 -14.11 8.97
N ALA A 14 -0.24 -14.41 8.73
CA ALA A 14 0.46 -15.52 9.36
C ALA A 14 1.65 -14.97 10.12
N LEU A 15 1.65 -15.20 11.44
CA LEU A 15 2.71 -14.79 12.35
C LEU A 15 3.59 -15.99 12.71
N PRO A 16 4.84 -15.77 13.17
CA PRO A 16 5.67 -16.85 13.71
C PRO A 16 4.97 -17.59 14.86
N PRO A 17 5.12 -18.93 14.97
CA PRO A 17 5.87 -19.84 14.09
C PRO A 17 5.04 -20.41 12.92
N HIS A 18 3.88 -19.82 12.59
CA HIS A 18 2.89 -20.38 11.66
C HIS A 18 3.16 -20.07 10.19
N ALA A 19 4.28 -19.43 9.88
CA ALA A 19 4.77 -19.18 8.54
C ALA A 19 6.22 -19.69 8.41
N LYS A 20 6.61 -20.03 7.18
CA LYS A 20 7.94 -20.55 6.88
C LYS A 20 9.03 -19.59 7.35
N ASP A 21 10.12 -20.14 7.86
CA ASP A 21 11.33 -19.41 8.26
C ASP A 21 11.12 -18.35 9.36
N GLY A 22 10.01 -18.44 10.12
CA GLY A 22 9.71 -17.49 11.19
C GLY A 22 9.40 -16.08 10.67
N LEU A 23 8.95 -15.96 9.43
CA LEU A 23 8.58 -14.69 8.80
C LEU A 23 7.14 -14.29 9.15
N VAL A 24 6.81 -13.02 8.93
CA VAL A 24 5.43 -12.54 8.89
C VAL A 24 4.95 -12.51 7.45
N VAL A 25 3.78 -13.10 7.19
CA VAL A 25 3.10 -13.00 5.90
C VAL A 25 1.82 -12.21 6.06
N PHE A 26 1.73 -11.10 5.35
CA PHE A 26 0.53 -10.28 5.25
C PHE A 26 0.04 -10.26 3.80
N GLY A 27 -1.27 -10.44 3.62
CA GLY A 27 -1.90 -10.33 2.31
C GLY A 27 -3.31 -9.77 2.44
N LYS A 28 -3.74 -9.01 1.43
CA LYS A 28 -5.09 -8.45 1.36
C LYS A 28 -5.61 -8.54 -0.06
N ASN A 29 -6.79 -9.12 -0.24
CA ASN A 29 -7.53 -9.01 -1.49
C ASN A 29 -8.60 -7.94 -1.31
N SER A 30 -8.50 -6.88 -2.11
CA SER A 30 -9.47 -5.78 -2.12
C SER A 30 -10.58 -6.05 -3.12
N ALA A 31 -11.82 -5.92 -2.67
CA ALA A 31 -12.99 -5.89 -3.54
C ALA A 31 -13.00 -4.59 -4.35
N ARG A 32 -12.54 -4.64 -5.60
CA ARG A 32 -12.43 -3.46 -6.47
C ARG A 32 -13.27 -3.61 -7.75
N PRO A 33 -13.67 -2.49 -8.38
CA PRO A 33 -14.22 -2.54 -9.73
C PRO A 33 -13.27 -3.26 -10.69
N ARG A 34 -13.83 -4.07 -11.60
CA ARG A 34 -13.05 -4.90 -12.54
C ARG A 34 -12.04 -4.11 -13.37
N ASP A 35 -12.42 -2.91 -13.77
CA ASP A 35 -11.65 -2.09 -14.71
C ASP A 35 -10.73 -1.09 -13.99
N GLU A 36 -10.63 -1.17 -12.67
CA GLU A 36 -9.71 -0.33 -11.92
C GLU A 36 -8.30 -0.91 -11.93
N VAL A 37 -7.35 -0.15 -12.47
CA VAL A 37 -5.94 -0.53 -12.50
C VAL A 37 -5.37 -0.56 -11.09
N GLN A 38 -4.80 -1.73 -10.72
CA GLN A 38 -4.00 -1.91 -9.52
C GLN A 38 -2.52 -1.95 -9.91
N GLU A 39 -1.76 -0.98 -9.41
CA GLU A 39 -0.33 -0.86 -9.66
C GLU A 39 0.47 -1.46 -8.51
N VAL A 40 1.60 -2.10 -8.86
CA VAL A 40 2.66 -2.42 -7.90
C VAL A 40 3.84 -1.52 -8.22
N VAL A 41 4.15 -0.60 -7.31
CA VAL A 41 5.13 0.46 -7.52
C VAL A 41 6.16 0.49 -6.41
N TYR A 42 7.39 0.81 -6.80
CA TYR A 42 8.50 1.03 -5.88
C TYR A 42 8.79 2.53 -5.78
N PHE A 43 8.94 3.02 -4.55
CA PHE A 43 9.45 4.35 -4.28
C PHE A 43 10.76 4.22 -3.49
N PRO A 44 11.87 4.81 -3.97
CA PRO A 44 13.11 4.81 -3.22
C PRO A 44 13.01 5.68 -1.97
N ALA A 45 13.89 5.42 -1.00
CA ALA A 45 14.10 6.32 0.13
C ALA A 45 14.51 7.71 -0.38
N ALA A 46 14.04 8.76 0.29
CA ALA A 46 14.34 10.15 -0.07
C ALA A 46 14.50 11.02 1.17
N ASP A 47 15.36 12.04 1.06
CA ASP A 47 15.41 13.16 1.97
C ASP A 47 14.57 14.33 1.41
N HIS A 48 13.99 15.14 2.28
CA HIS A 48 13.06 16.20 1.92
C HIS A 48 13.42 17.53 2.56
N GLU A 49 13.12 18.63 1.86
CA GLU A 49 13.37 19.99 2.36
C GLU A 49 12.57 20.28 3.63
N PRO A 50 13.12 21.07 4.58
CA PRO A 50 12.40 21.53 5.76
C PRO A 50 11.09 22.23 5.38
N GLU A 51 10.04 22.00 6.18
CA GLU A 51 8.71 22.62 6.01
C GLU A 51 8.01 22.31 4.68
N SER A 52 8.56 21.40 3.87
CA SER A 52 7.88 20.92 2.66
C SER A 52 6.61 20.14 3.00
N LYS A 53 5.71 20.05 2.04
CA LYS A 53 4.42 19.35 2.17
C LYS A 53 4.31 18.24 1.14
N VAL A 54 3.52 17.22 1.48
CA VAL A 54 3.10 16.18 0.55
C VAL A 54 1.63 16.37 0.21
N GLU A 55 1.33 16.46 -1.08
CA GLU A 55 -0.04 16.40 -1.58
C GLU A 55 -0.51 14.95 -1.61
N CYS A 56 -1.51 14.64 -0.79
CA CYS A 56 -2.25 13.40 -0.81
C CYS A 56 -3.48 13.55 -1.72
N THR A 57 -4.29 12.50 -1.85
CA THR A 57 -5.45 12.49 -2.77
C THR A 57 -6.40 13.68 -2.58
N TYR A 58 -6.61 14.13 -1.33
CA TYR A 58 -7.58 15.20 -1.01
C TYR A 58 -7.07 16.23 0.00
N ILE A 59 -5.90 16.02 0.58
CA ILE A 59 -5.34 16.86 1.64
C ILE A 59 -3.84 17.00 1.44
N SER A 60 -3.25 18.02 2.04
CA SER A 60 -1.81 18.20 2.09
C SER A 60 -1.34 18.03 3.54
N VAL A 61 -0.24 17.32 3.75
CA VAL A 61 0.35 17.06 5.07
C VAL A 61 1.80 17.55 5.11
N ASP A 62 2.32 17.83 6.31
CA ASP A 62 3.73 18.19 6.47
C ASP A 62 4.62 16.97 6.17
N GLN A 63 5.68 17.19 5.40
CA GLN A 63 6.60 16.14 4.99
C GLN A 63 7.63 15.85 6.10
N VAL A 64 7.96 14.57 6.26
CA VAL A 64 9.05 14.16 7.15
C VAL A 64 10.41 14.38 6.46
N PRO A 65 11.49 14.68 7.21
CA PRO A 65 12.80 14.93 6.60
C PRO A 65 13.36 13.77 5.79
N LYS A 66 12.98 12.53 6.13
CA LYS A 66 13.46 11.32 5.46
C LYS A 66 12.38 10.24 5.39
N THR A 67 12.26 9.61 4.23
CA THR A 67 11.37 8.47 3.98
C THR A 67 12.16 7.20 3.71
N HIS A 68 11.59 6.06 4.09
CA HIS A 68 12.11 4.73 3.75
C HIS A 68 11.77 4.34 2.32
N ALA A 69 12.54 3.43 1.73
CA ALA A 69 12.15 2.82 0.47
C ALA A 69 10.95 1.89 0.69
N ILE A 70 9.97 1.94 -0.21
CA ILE A 70 8.72 1.17 -0.09
C ILE A 70 8.36 0.49 -1.42
N VAL A 71 7.75 -0.69 -1.32
CA VAL A 71 7.00 -1.31 -2.41
C VAL A 71 5.55 -1.39 -1.97
N ILE A 72 4.65 -0.87 -2.80
CA ILE A 72 3.22 -0.79 -2.47
C ILE A 72 2.35 -1.27 -3.62
N SER A 73 1.17 -1.77 -3.28
CA SER A 73 0.04 -2.02 -4.17
C SER A 73 -1.02 -0.95 -3.95
N ARG A 74 -1.55 -0.36 -5.02
CA ARG A 74 -2.61 0.67 -4.96
C ARG A 74 -3.44 0.77 -6.24
N PRO A 75 -4.67 1.30 -6.18
CA PRO A 75 -5.34 1.88 -7.34
C PRO A 75 -4.48 2.99 -7.95
N ALA A 76 -4.44 3.07 -9.28
CA ALA A 76 -3.58 4.04 -10.00
C ALA A 76 -3.84 5.51 -9.64
N TRP A 77 -5.06 5.85 -9.19
CA TRP A 77 -5.45 7.22 -8.83
C TRP A 77 -5.20 7.60 -7.36
N LEU A 78 -4.89 6.62 -6.51
CA LEU A 78 -4.82 6.81 -5.06
C LEU A 78 -3.41 7.27 -4.64
N TRP A 79 -3.32 8.32 -3.81
CA TRP A 79 -2.09 8.56 -3.05
C TRP A 79 -1.97 7.58 -1.87
N GLY A 80 -0.78 7.03 -1.67
CA GLY A 80 -0.52 6.03 -0.64
C GLY A 80 -0.73 4.60 -1.14
N ALA A 81 -1.04 3.67 -0.23
CA ALA A 81 -1.08 2.24 -0.48
C ALA A 81 -2.38 1.60 0.00
N GLU A 82 -2.84 0.54 -0.68
CA GLU A 82 -3.76 -0.43 -0.08
C GLU A 82 -3.02 -1.46 0.78
N MET A 83 -1.81 -1.83 0.37
CA MET A 83 -0.89 -2.69 1.11
C MET A 83 0.53 -2.47 0.60
N GLY A 84 1.52 -2.81 1.40
CA GLY A 84 2.93 -2.70 1.03
C GLY A 84 3.84 -2.94 2.23
N ALA A 85 5.14 -2.84 2.00
CA ALA A 85 6.18 -2.99 3.00
C ALA A 85 7.28 -1.97 2.72
N ASN A 86 8.03 -1.62 3.76
CA ASN A 86 9.22 -0.78 3.64
C ASN A 86 10.50 -1.62 3.76
N ASP A 87 11.65 -0.99 3.58
CA ASP A 87 12.96 -1.64 3.71
C ASP A 87 13.31 -2.11 5.15
N GLN A 88 12.45 -1.85 6.14
CA GLN A 88 12.59 -2.31 7.52
C GLN A 88 11.64 -3.48 7.88
N GLY A 89 10.81 -3.93 6.94
CA GLY A 89 9.78 -4.97 7.15
C GLY A 89 8.38 -4.38 7.25
#